data_AF-A0A0F9EI04-F1
#
_entry.id   AF-A0A0F9EI04-F1
#
_cell.length_a   1.000
_cell.length_b   1.000
_cell.length_c   1.000
_cell.angle_alpha   90.00
_cell.angle_beta   90.00
_cell.angle_gamma   90.00
#
_symmetry.space_group_name_H-M   'P 1'
#
loop_
_entity.id
_entity.type
_entity.pdbx_description
1 polymer ?
#
loop_
_entity_poly.entity_id
_entity_poly.type
_entity_poly.pdbx_seq_one_letter_code
_entity_poly.pdbx_strand_id
1 'polypeptide(L)'
;FEAYCRANPRPCPLLERLGPGEALTRRLAVGADLRTDLPLYHVHLADGTIEEVPDVRCWWRDDLVAMLVGCSFSFEEALTRAGLPPRHVTEGGNVPMYRTSRETTPVGPFGGKLVVSMRPVPAERVSEAYEATAPFEQVHGAPIHHGDPSALGIADLARPDWGDAVTVGEDEVPVFWACGVTSQVALEAALRSGRVDLAITHAPGHMFIADVLNADFARGED
;
A
#
# COMPACT_ATOMS: atom_id res chain seq x y z
N PHE A 1 8.93 -0.26 -13.40
CA PHE A 1 8.00 -0.14 -12.26
C PHE A 1 7.12 1.10 -12.37
N GLU A 2 7.63 2.30 -12.60
CA GLU A 2 6.80 3.53 -12.74
C GLU A 2 5.59 3.38 -13.69
N ALA A 3 5.78 2.82 -14.88
CA ALA A 3 4.68 2.59 -15.83
C ALA A 3 3.64 1.58 -15.30
N TYR A 4 4.06 0.61 -14.47
CA TYR A 4 3.15 -0.30 -13.76
C TYR A 4 2.30 0.46 -12.72
N CYS A 5 2.91 1.37 -11.95
CA CYS A 5 2.17 2.23 -11.02
C CYS A 5 1.14 3.10 -11.76
N ARG A 6 1.52 3.71 -12.90
CA ARG A 6 0.60 4.50 -13.73
C ARG A 6 -0.56 3.68 -14.31
N ALA A 7 -0.31 2.42 -14.67
CA ALA A 7 -1.35 1.51 -15.14
C ALA A 7 -2.27 1.00 -14.01
N ASN A 8 -1.82 1.07 -12.76
CA ASN A 8 -2.53 0.58 -11.58
C ASN A 8 -2.52 1.61 -10.43
N PRO A 9 -3.07 2.82 -10.64
CA PRO A 9 -2.84 3.96 -9.75
C PRO A 9 -3.50 3.80 -8.38
N ARG A 10 -4.63 3.08 -8.29
CA ARG A 10 -5.30 2.83 -7.01
C ARG A 10 -4.46 1.96 -6.06
N PRO A 11 -3.99 0.77 -6.45
CA PRO A 11 -3.13 -0.03 -5.57
C PRO A 11 -1.69 0.48 -5.48
N CYS A 12 -1.21 1.26 -6.45
CA CYS A 12 0.18 1.73 -6.51
C CYS A 12 0.25 3.25 -6.74
N PRO A 13 -0.27 4.08 -5.82
CA PRO A 13 -0.27 5.53 -6.01
C PRO A 13 1.16 6.06 -5.83
N LEU A 14 1.80 6.42 -6.94
CA LEU A 14 3.16 6.93 -6.92
C LEU A 14 3.16 8.38 -6.42
N LEU A 15 3.75 8.61 -5.25
CA LEU A 15 3.86 9.93 -4.66
C LEU A 15 5.09 10.64 -5.24
N GLU A 16 6.28 10.06 -5.08
CA GLU A 16 7.53 10.67 -5.52
C GLU A 16 8.45 9.66 -6.18
N ARG A 17 9.24 10.12 -7.15
CA ARG A 17 10.24 9.33 -7.87
C ARG A 17 11.54 10.11 -7.92
N LEU A 18 12.62 9.49 -7.47
CA LEU A 18 13.97 10.02 -7.63
C LEU A 18 14.60 9.48 -8.93
N GLY A 19 15.58 10.20 -9.47
CA GLY A 19 16.35 9.75 -10.63
C GLY A 19 17.29 8.59 -10.30
N PRO A 20 17.94 7.98 -11.31
CA PRO A 20 18.95 6.94 -11.09
C PRO A 20 20.05 7.40 -10.12
N GLY A 21 20.33 6.58 -9.11
CA GLY A 21 21.36 6.80 -8.09
C GLY A 21 20.99 7.83 -7.01
N GLU A 22 19.93 8.60 -7.22
CA GLU A 22 19.52 9.63 -6.28
C GLU A 22 18.85 9.03 -5.05
N ALA A 23 19.23 9.51 -3.87
CA ALA A 23 18.71 9.05 -2.58
C ALA A 23 17.97 10.13 -1.78
N LEU A 24 18.16 11.40 -2.15
CA LEU A 24 17.61 12.52 -1.38
C LEU A 24 16.23 12.90 -1.92
N THR A 25 15.22 12.91 -1.06
CA THR A 25 13.88 13.33 -1.48
C THR A 25 13.81 14.83 -1.74
N ARG A 26 12.90 15.23 -2.63
CA ARG A 26 12.73 16.60 -3.11
C ARG A 26 11.38 17.19 -2.78
N ARG A 27 10.39 16.35 -2.46
CA ARG A 27 9.02 16.81 -2.22
C ARG A 27 8.47 16.34 -0.89
N LEU A 28 8.52 15.04 -0.59
CA LEU A 28 7.83 14.48 0.57
C LEU A 28 8.52 14.83 1.89
N ALA A 29 9.85 14.87 1.94
CA ALA A 29 10.60 15.43 3.07
C ALA A 29 11.97 15.93 2.61
N VAL A 30 12.03 17.20 2.20
CA VAL A 30 13.16 17.75 1.42
C VAL A 30 14.51 17.46 2.09
N GLY A 31 15.37 16.72 1.39
CA GLY A 31 16.72 16.39 1.86
C GLY A 31 16.82 15.11 2.71
N ALA A 32 15.70 14.44 3.03
CA ALA A 32 15.72 13.13 3.67
C ALA A 32 16.42 12.09 2.80
N ASP A 33 17.25 11.24 3.41
CA ASP A 33 18.06 10.21 2.76
C ASP A 33 17.40 8.84 2.84
N LEU A 34 16.85 8.37 1.71
CA LEU A 34 16.14 7.08 1.62
C LEU A 34 17.02 5.86 1.88
N ARG A 35 18.33 6.03 2.07
CA ARG A 35 19.24 4.93 2.40
C ARG A 35 19.31 4.65 3.90
N THR A 36 18.90 5.61 4.73
CA THR A 36 19.07 5.58 6.19
C THR A 36 17.85 6.02 6.98
N ASP A 37 16.96 6.82 6.40
CA ASP A 37 15.94 7.55 7.17
C ASP A 37 14.66 6.74 7.40
N LEU A 38 14.58 5.52 6.87
CA LEU A 38 13.58 4.53 7.29
C LEU A 38 14.16 3.67 8.43
N PRO A 39 13.32 3.22 9.39
CA PRO A 39 13.80 2.42 10.49
C PRO A 39 14.38 1.05 10.09
N LEU A 40 13.85 0.44 9.02
CA LEU A 40 14.23 -0.90 8.59
C LEU A 40 13.88 -1.16 7.11
N TYR A 41 14.76 -1.88 6.42
CA TYR A 41 14.66 -2.22 5.01
C TYR A 41 14.67 -3.72 4.79
N HIS A 42 14.05 -4.16 3.70
CA HIS A 42 14.24 -5.48 3.11
C HIS A 42 14.97 -5.33 1.78
N VAL A 43 16.13 -5.97 1.67
CA VAL A 43 16.92 -6.09 0.44
C VAL A 43 16.63 -7.44 -0.20
N HIS A 44 16.02 -7.42 -1.37
CA HIS A 44 15.63 -8.60 -2.13
C HIS A 44 16.66 -8.88 -3.21
N LEU A 45 17.21 -10.09 -3.22
CA LEU A 45 18.17 -10.55 -4.20
C LEU A 45 17.55 -11.54 -5.20
N ALA A 46 18.16 -11.66 -6.37
CA ALA A 46 17.70 -12.54 -7.46
C ALA A 46 17.61 -14.03 -7.06
N ASP A 47 18.38 -14.47 -6.07
CA ASP A 47 18.38 -15.84 -5.56
C ASP A 47 17.24 -16.13 -4.57
N GLY A 48 16.41 -15.12 -4.28
CA GLY A 48 15.31 -15.19 -3.33
C GLY A 48 15.69 -14.82 -1.89
N THR A 49 16.96 -14.47 -1.63
CA THR A 49 17.39 -13.97 -0.33
C THR A 49 16.73 -12.63 -0.03
N ILE A 50 16.25 -12.49 1.20
CA ILE A 50 15.77 -11.23 1.76
C ILE A 50 16.65 -10.91 2.97
N GLU A 51 17.42 -9.83 2.88
CA GLU A 51 18.20 -9.30 4.01
C GLU A 51 17.43 -8.17 4.70
N GLU A 52 17.30 -8.27 6.02
CA GLU A 52 16.69 -7.23 6.84
C GLU A 52 17.78 -6.37 7.47
N VAL A 53 17.83 -5.09 7.12
CA VAL A 53 18.94 -4.19 7.47
C VAL A 53 18.42 -2.79 7.83
N PRO A 54 19.10 -2.07 8.73
CA PRO A 54 18.71 -0.70 9.10
C PRO A 54 19.25 0.37 8.13
N ASP A 55 20.06 -0.04 7.15
CA ASP A 55 20.79 0.83 6.24
C ASP A 55 21.02 0.11 4.92
N VAL A 56 20.82 0.80 3.79
CA VAL A 56 20.96 0.20 2.46
C VAL A 56 22.06 0.82 1.59
N ARG A 57 22.95 1.64 2.16
CA ARG A 57 24.01 2.36 1.42
C ARG A 57 24.93 1.42 0.67
N CYS A 58 25.24 0.24 1.19
CA CYS A 58 26.09 -0.72 0.49
C CYS A 58 25.42 -1.45 -0.67
N TRP A 59 24.09 -1.43 -0.77
CA TRP A 59 23.34 -1.92 -1.92
C TRP A 59 22.92 -0.81 -2.88
N TRP A 60 23.09 0.47 -2.51
CA TRP A 60 22.62 1.59 -3.31
C TRP A 60 23.53 1.85 -4.51
N ARG A 61 23.06 1.51 -5.71
CA ARG A 61 23.80 1.66 -6.97
C ARG A 61 23.35 2.91 -7.74
N ASP A 62 24.20 3.39 -8.64
CA ASP A 62 23.94 4.57 -9.48
C ASP A 62 22.80 4.37 -10.50
N ASP A 63 22.35 3.13 -10.73
CA ASP A 63 21.25 2.78 -11.62
C ASP A 63 19.91 2.59 -10.90
N LEU A 64 19.90 2.57 -9.55
CA LEU A 64 18.67 2.38 -8.78
C LEU A 64 17.79 3.61 -8.84
N VAL A 65 16.47 3.38 -8.94
CA VAL A 65 15.45 4.42 -8.96
C VAL A 65 14.57 4.24 -7.73
N ALA A 66 14.56 5.21 -6.84
CA ALA A 66 13.68 5.21 -5.67
C ALA A 66 12.28 5.70 -6.02
N MET A 67 11.26 5.01 -5.51
CA MET A 67 9.85 5.35 -5.71
C MET A 67 9.10 5.26 -4.37
N LEU A 68 8.53 6.38 -3.94
CA LEU A 68 7.66 6.45 -2.76
C LEU A 68 6.22 6.22 -3.20
N VAL A 69 5.59 5.20 -2.63
CA VAL A 69 4.20 4.81 -2.92
C VAL A 69 3.33 5.12 -1.71
N GLY A 70 2.16 5.70 -1.95
CA GLY A 70 1.21 6.07 -0.92
C GLY A 70 0.67 4.86 -0.14
N CYS A 71 0.31 5.10 1.12
CA CYS A 71 -0.13 4.09 2.07
C CYS A 71 -1.56 4.36 2.56
N SER A 72 -2.26 3.32 2.99
CA SER A 72 -3.65 3.40 3.47
C SER A 72 -3.84 4.16 4.78
N PHE A 73 -2.80 4.37 5.59
CA PHE A 73 -2.92 5.08 6.87
C PHE A 73 -3.53 6.48 6.72
N SER A 74 -3.31 7.14 5.57
CA SER A 74 -3.83 8.49 5.32
C SER A 74 -5.35 8.58 5.28
N PHE A 75 -6.07 7.55 4.81
CA PHE A 75 -7.54 7.59 4.79
C PHE A 75 -8.18 7.03 6.05
N GLU A 76 -7.43 6.35 6.92
CA GLU A 76 -7.93 5.86 8.20
C GLU A 76 -8.27 6.99 9.17
N GLU A 77 -7.48 8.07 9.11
CA GLU A 77 -7.79 9.32 9.80
C GLU A 77 -9.11 9.91 9.30
N ALA A 78 -9.34 9.92 7.98
CA ALA A 78 -10.56 10.42 7.38
C ALA A 78 -11.79 9.59 7.79
N LEU A 79 -11.67 8.26 7.78
CA LEU A 79 -12.71 7.35 8.29
C LEU A 79 -13.00 7.62 9.77
N THR A 80 -11.97 7.78 10.58
CA THR A 80 -12.12 8.09 12.02
C THR A 80 -12.82 9.44 12.24
N ARG A 81 -12.46 10.48 11.47
CA ARG A 81 -13.12 11.80 11.51
C ARG A 81 -14.57 11.75 11.06
N ALA A 82 -14.90 10.85 10.13
CA ALA A 82 -16.28 10.55 9.73
C ALA A 82 -17.03 9.70 10.78
N GLY A 83 -16.43 9.36 11.92
CA GLY A 83 -17.05 8.51 12.94
C GLY A 83 -17.15 7.04 12.53
N LEU A 84 -16.24 6.58 11.68
CA LEU A 84 -16.09 5.19 11.23
C LEU A 84 -14.67 4.68 11.57
N PRO A 85 -14.29 4.60 12.86
CA PRO A 85 -12.94 4.19 13.25
C PRO A 85 -12.63 2.77 12.73
N PRO A 86 -11.47 2.52 12.11
CA PRO A 86 -11.14 1.19 11.61
C PRO A 86 -11.07 0.15 12.72
N ARG A 87 -11.74 -1.00 12.53
CA ARG A 87 -11.81 -2.08 13.53
C ARG A 87 -10.46 -2.56 14.03
N HIS A 88 -9.50 -2.79 13.14
CA HIS A 88 -8.16 -3.26 13.52
C HIS A 88 -7.43 -2.29 14.47
N VAL A 89 -7.66 -0.98 14.35
CA VAL A 89 -7.11 0.01 15.29
C VAL A 89 -7.74 -0.18 16.67
N THR A 90 -9.05 -0.36 16.74
CA THR A 90 -9.76 -0.59 18.01
C THR A 90 -9.43 -1.93 18.67
N GLU A 91 -9.05 -2.94 17.88
CA GLU A 91 -8.67 -4.28 18.33
C GLU A 91 -7.15 -4.43 18.55
N GLY A 92 -6.34 -3.41 18.19
CA GLY A 92 -4.88 -3.42 18.38
C GLY A 92 -4.11 -4.34 17.44
N GLY A 93 -4.61 -4.55 16.22
CA GLY A 93 -4.01 -5.41 15.20
C GLY A 93 -3.68 -4.68 13.89
N ASN A 94 -3.05 -5.40 12.96
CA ASN A 94 -2.80 -4.92 11.61
C ASN A 94 -4.04 -5.12 10.73
N VAL A 95 -4.28 -4.21 9.80
CA VAL A 95 -5.41 -4.32 8.86
C VAL A 95 -5.37 -5.66 8.09
N PRO A 96 -6.48 -6.40 8.01
CA PRO A 96 -6.53 -7.63 7.23
C PRO A 96 -6.47 -7.29 5.74
N MET A 97 -5.59 -7.99 5.04
CA MET A 97 -5.40 -7.85 3.61
C MET A 97 -5.53 -9.19 2.90
N TYR A 98 -6.13 -9.17 1.72
CA TYR A 98 -6.49 -10.36 0.97
C TYR A 98 -6.03 -10.24 -0.48
N ARG A 99 -5.46 -11.33 -0.98
CA ARG A 99 -5.21 -11.53 -2.40
C ARG A 99 -6.55 -11.81 -3.08
N THR A 100 -6.88 -11.00 -4.07
CA THR A 100 -8.12 -11.18 -4.83
C THR A 100 -7.92 -12.12 -6.03
N SER A 101 -9.01 -12.51 -6.67
CA SER A 101 -9.00 -13.18 -7.97
C SER A 101 -8.69 -12.22 -9.13
N ARG A 102 -8.77 -10.90 -8.92
CA ARG A 102 -8.55 -9.86 -9.94
C ARG A 102 -7.06 -9.68 -10.23
N GLU A 103 -6.71 -9.57 -11.51
CA GLU A 103 -5.36 -9.25 -11.96
C GLU A 103 -5.16 -7.73 -12.07
N THR A 104 -3.94 -7.29 -11.84
CA THR A 104 -3.48 -5.95 -12.22
C THR A 104 -3.21 -5.88 -13.73
N THR A 105 -3.13 -4.66 -14.27
CA THR A 105 -2.64 -4.45 -15.64
C THR A 105 -1.12 -4.64 -15.65
N PRO A 106 -0.57 -5.69 -16.28
CA PRO A 106 0.86 -5.97 -16.22
C PRO A 106 1.65 -4.97 -17.08
N VAL A 107 2.87 -4.64 -16.64
CA VAL A 107 3.80 -3.80 -17.40
C VAL A 107 5.23 -4.33 -17.24
N GLY A 108 5.80 -4.79 -18.35
CA GLY A 108 7.15 -5.38 -18.35
C GLY A 108 7.19 -6.63 -17.44
N PRO A 109 8.13 -6.73 -16.48
CA PRO A 109 8.20 -7.85 -15.54
C PRO A 109 7.22 -7.73 -14.37
N PHE A 110 6.52 -6.60 -14.22
CA PHE A 110 5.65 -6.32 -13.07
C PHE A 110 4.21 -6.71 -13.38
N GLY A 111 3.59 -7.48 -12.47
CA GLY A 111 2.20 -7.91 -12.58
C GLY A 111 1.80 -8.84 -11.43
N GLY A 112 0.54 -9.26 -11.41
CA GLY A 112 0.02 -10.20 -10.43
C GLY A 112 -1.33 -9.77 -9.85
N LYS A 113 -1.77 -10.52 -8.84
CA LYS A 113 -3.07 -10.32 -8.21
C LYS A 113 -3.15 -8.98 -7.48
N LEU A 114 -4.29 -8.31 -7.64
CA LEU A 114 -4.66 -7.17 -6.83
C LEU A 114 -4.84 -7.62 -5.37
N VAL A 115 -4.24 -6.88 -4.44
CA VAL A 115 -4.43 -7.05 -3.00
C VAL A 115 -5.34 -5.94 -2.49
N VAL A 116 -6.27 -6.31 -1.61
CA VAL A 116 -7.18 -5.39 -0.95
C VAL A 116 -6.98 -5.41 0.56
N SER A 117 -7.22 -4.28 1.22
CA SER A 117 -7.41 -4.22 2.67
C SER A 117 -8.91 -4.15 2.97
N MET A 118 -9.35 -4.77 4.07
CA MET A 118 -10.76 -4.83 4.46
C MET A 118 -10.99 -4.12 5.79
N ARG A 119 -12.07 -3.33 5.86
CA ARG A 119 -12.59 -2.78 7.11
C ARG A 119 -14.10 -3.06 7.17
N PRO A 120 -14.65 -3.55 8.29
CA PRO A 120 -16.09 -3.63 8.47
C PRO A 120 -16.65 -2.21 8.66
N VAL A 121 -17.80 -1.94 8.05
CA VAL A 121 -18.51 -0.66 8.12
C VAL A 121 -20.00 -0.96 8.33
N PRO A 122 -20.72 -0.23 9.21
CA PRO A 122 -22.17 -0.35 9.32
C PRO A 122 -22.85 -0.23 7.95
N ALA A 123 -23.77 -1.15 7.63
CA ALA A 123 -24.34 -1.28 6.30
C ALA A 123 -24.98 0.03 5.78
N GLU A 124 -25.61 0.79 6.67
CA GLU A 124 -26.26 2.06 6.39
C GLU A 124 -25.29 3.22 6.20
N ARG A 125 -24.02 3.07 6.57
CA ARG A 125 -22.98 4.11 6.51
C ARG A 125 -21.90 3.84 5.47
N VAL A 126 -22.09 2.84 4.61
CA VAL A 126 -21.14 2.52 3.53
C VAL A 126 -20.91 3.74 2.64
N SER A 127 -21.95 4.49 2.27
CA SER A 127 -21.79 5.69 1.44
C SER A 127 -20.86 6.73 2.09
N GLU A 128 -20.95 6.91 3.40
CA GLU A 128 -20.07 7.82 4.15
C GLU A 128 -18.60 7.35 4.11
N ALA A 129 -18.33 6.04 4.13
CA ALA A 129 -16.98 5.51 3.96
C ALA A 129 -16.42 5.78 2.55
N TYR A 130 -17.26 5.72 1.51
CA TYR A 130 -16.87 6.10 0.15
C TYR A 130 -16.58 7.61 0.08
N GLU A 131 -17.48 8.44 0.59
CA GLU A 131 -17.35 9.90 0.58
C GLU A 131 -16.12 10.38 1.35
N ALA A 132 -15.86 9.80 2.52
CA ALA A 132 -14.71 10.16 3.36
C ALA A 132 -13.37 9.82 2.70
N THR A 133 -13.30 8.75 1.91
CA THR A 133 -12.03 8.24 1.34
C THR A 133 -11.83 8.59 -0.14
N ALA A 134 -12.88 8.95 -0.88
CA ALA A 134 -12.80 9.33 -2.28
C ALA A 134 -11.83 10.49 -2.60
N PRO A 135 -11.73 11.56 -1.79
CA PRO A 135 -10.81 12.67 -2.04
C PRO A 135 -9.33 12.27 -2.06
N PHE A 136 -8.99 11.13 -1.44
CA PHE A 136 -7.64 10.65 -1.21
C PHE A 136 -7.11 9.74 -2.34
N GLU A 137 -7.35 10.10 -3.60
CA GLU A 137 -6.96 9.27 -4.77
C GLU A 137 -5.45 8.97 -4.83
N GLN A 138 -4.61 9.84 -4.25
CA GLN A 138 -3.17 9.66 -4.18
C GLN A 138 -2.72 8.70 -3.06
N VAL A 139 -3.65 8.13 -2.30
CA VAL A 139 -3.40 7.14 -1.23
C VAL A 139 -4.53 6.11 -1.21
N HIS A 140 -4.76 5.47 -2.36
CA HIS A 140 -5.76 4.42 -2.64
C HIS A 140 -7.20 4.88 -2.93
N GLY A 141 -7.65 5.99 -2.35
CA GLY A 141 -8.94 6.61 -2.65
C GLY A 141 -10.16 5.82 -2.17
N ALA A 142 -11.26 5.93 -2.91
CA ALA A 142 -12.53 5.25 -2.58
C ALA A 142 -12.40 3.71 -2.58
N PRO A 143 -13.27 3.00 -1.82
CA PRO A 143 -13.33 1.55 -1.88
C PRO A 143 -13.56 1.03 -3.31
N ILE A 144 -13.10 -0.19 -3.56
CA ILE A 144 -13.24 -0.87 -4.85
C ILE A 144 -14.32 -1.97 -4.84
N HIS A 145 -14.82 -2.31 -3.66
CA HIS A 145 -15.86 -3.32 -3.43
C HIS A 145 -16.43 -3.17 -2.01
N HIS A 146 -17.67 -3.61 -1.81
CA HIS A 146 -18.26 -3.83 -0.49
C HIS A 146 -19.27 -4.98 -0.57
N GLY A 147 -19.57 -5.63 0.56
CA GLY A 147 -20.50 -6.76 0.61
C GLY A 147 -19.80 -8.09 0.32
N ASP A 148 -20.39 -8.95 -0.52
CA ASP A 148 -19.95 -10.35 -0.65
C ASP A 148 -18.45 -10.49 -1.03
N PRO A 149 -17.58 -11.03 -0.14
CA PRO A 149 -16.15 -11.22 -0.41
C PRO A 149 -15.87 -12.20 -1.56
N SER A 150 -16.82 -13.10 -1.88
CA SER A 150 -16.66 -14.09 -2.95
C SER A 150 -16.52 -13.44 -4.33
N ALA A 151 -17.10 -12.24 -4.52
CA ALA A 151 -16.96 -11.44 -5.74
C ALA A 151 -15.52 -10.97 -5.99
N LEU A 152 -14.67 -10.97 -4.96
CA LEU A 152 -13.23 -10.75 -5.05
C LEU A 152 -12.42 -12.05 -4.98
N GLY A 153 -13.07 -13.21 -4.95
CA GLY A 153 -12.41 -14.51 -4.78
C GLY A 153 -11.92 -14.77 -3.35
N ILE A 154 -12.42 -14.03 -2.36
CA ILE A 154 -12.05 -14.20 -0.95
C ILE A 154 -13.03 -15.17 -0.32
N ALA A 155 -12.56 -16.35 0.07
CA ALA A 155 -13.41 -17.43 0.58
C ALA A 155 -13.71 -17.33 2.09
N ASP A 156 -12.79 -16.75 2.87
CA ASP A 156 -12.88 -16.71 4.33
C ASP A 156 -12.20 -15.44 4.87
N LEU A 157 -12.98 -14.55 5.48
CA LEU A 157 -12.46 -13.32 6.09
C LEU A 157 -11.64 -13.59 7.36
N ALA A 158 -11.82 -14.72 8.03
CA ALA A 158 -11.04 -15.08 9.21
C ALA A 158 -9.60 -15.50 8.87
N ARG A 159 -9.25 -15.59 7.59
CA ARG A 159 -7.95 -16.04 7.09
C ARG A 159 -7.34 -15.02 6.12
N PRO A 160 -6.95 -13.83 6.59
CA PRO A 160 -6.26 -12.87 5.74
C PRO A 160 -4.93 -13.44 5.24
N ASP A 161 -4.53 -13.03 4.04
CA ASP A 161 -3.20 -13.35 3.48
C ASP A 161 -2.09 -12.55 4.19
N TRP A 162 -2.42 -11.35 4.67
CA TRP A 162 -1.55 -10.49 5.49
C TRP A 162 -2.35 -9.75 6.56
N GLY A 163 -1.69 -9.42 7.68
CA GLY A 163 -2.31 -8.73 8.81
C GLY A 163 -3.16 -9.67 9.68
N ASP A 164 -4.03 -9.08 10.49
CA ASP A 164 -4.78 -9.81 11.52
C ASP A 164 -6.28 -9.81 11.17
N ALA A 165 -6.94 -10.95 11.37
CA ALA A 165 -8.38 -11.04 11.19
C ALA A 165 -9.10 -10.14 12.21
N VAL A 166 -10.20 -9.52 11.78
CA VAL A 166 -10.99 -8.61 12.62
C VAL A 166 -12.43 -9.08 12.74
N THR A 167 -13.09 -8.68 13.83
CA THR A 167 -14.51 -8.96 14.03
C THR A 167 -15.36 -8.17 13.03
N VAL A 168 -16.33 -8.83 12.40
CA VAL A 168 -17.38 -8.19 11.58
C VAL A 168 -18.71 -8.39 12.30
N GLY A 169 -19.34 -7.30 12.73
CA GLY A 169 -20.63 -7.32 13.42
C GLY A 169 -21.80 -7.72 12.52
N GLU A 170 -22.94 -8.08 13.12
CA GLU A 170 -24.14 -8.52 12.39
C GLU A 170 -24.70 -7.45 11.44
N ASP A 171 -24.60 -6.17 11.82
CA ASP A 171 -25.05 -5.02 11.03
C ASP A 171 -23.93 -4.40 10.18
N GLU A 172 -22.74 -5.00 10.17
CA GLU A 172 -21.59 -4.52 9.41
C GLU A 172 -21.40 -5.28 8.11
N VAL A 173 -20.93 -4.58 7.08
CA VAL A 173 -20.51 -5.18 5.83
C VAL A 173 -19.00 -4.98 5.63
N PRO A 174 -18.30 -5.95 5.04
CA PRO A 174 -16.89 -5.76 4.71
C PRO A 174 -16.77 -4.81 3.51
N VAL A 175 -15.93 -3.79 3.67
CA VAL A 175 -15.62 -2.81 2.63
C VAL A 175 -14.13 -2.94 2.28
N PHE A 176 -13.81 -2.92 0.99
CA PHE A 176 -12.48 -3.27 0.49
C PHE A 176 -11.84 -2.11 -0.28
N TRP A 177 -10.62 -1.76 0.11
CA TRP A 177 -9.79 -0.76 -0.57
C TRP A 177 -8.61 -1.44 -1.27
N ALA A 178 -8.17 -0.89 -2.40
CA ALA A 178 -6.91 -1.31 -3.00
C ALA A 178 -5.76 -1.09 -2.01
N CYS A 179 -4.79 -1.99 -1.99
CA CYS A 179 -3.71 -1.97 -1.00
C CYS A 179 -2.33 -1.93 -1.66
N GLY A 180 -1.41 -1.18 -1.05
CA GLY A 180 -0.01 -1.07 -1.44
C GLY A 180 0.74 -2.41 -1.51
N VAL A 181 0.31 -3.45 -0.77
CA VAL A 181 0.88 -4.82 -0.88
C VAL A 181 0.79 -5.37 -2.31
N THR A 182 -0.10 -4.86 -3.15
CA THR A 182 -0.14 -5.16 -4.59
C THR A 182 1.19 -4.83 -5.30
N SER A 183 1.89 -3.78 -4.87
CA SER A 183 3.22 -3.45 -5.38
C SER A 183 4.27 -4.48 -4.98
N GLN A 184 4.18 -5.05 -3.77
CA GLN A 184 5.06 -6.11 -3.29
C GLN A 184 4.84 -7.39 -4.11
N VAL A 185 3.58 -7.77 -4.35
CA VAL A 185 3.24 -8.90 -5.25
C VAL A 185 3.86 -8.71 -6.64
N ALA A 186 3.78 -7.51 -7.19
CA ALA A 186 4.35 -7.18 -8.49
C ALA A 186 5.88 -7.21 -8.50
N LEU A 187 6.51 -6.78 -7.41
CA LEU A 187 7.95 -6.82 -7.24
C LEU A 187 8.46 -8.26 -7.11
N GLU A 188 7.80 -9.08 -6.29
CA GLU A 188 8.09 -10.52 -6.17
C GLU A 188 8.00 -11.23 -7.53
N ALA A 189 6.95 -10.93 -8.31
CA ALA A 189 6.82 -11.48 -9.66
C ALA A 189 7.99 -11.08 -10.57
N ALA A 190 8.42 -9.82 -10.49
CA ALA A 190 9.54 -9.31 -11.27
C ALA A 190 10.88 -9.96 -10.87
N LEU A 191 11.14 -10.10 -9.57
CA LEU A 191 12.31 -10.80 -9.02
C LEU A 191 12.33 -12.27 -9.45
N ARG A 192 11.21 -13.00 -9.29
CA ARG A 192 11.10 -14.41 -9.71
C ARG A 192 11.28 -14.61 -11.22
N SER A 193 11.00 -13.59 -12.03
CA SER A 193 11.23 -13.66 -13.48
C SER A 193 12.72 -13.51 -13.88
N GLY A 194 13.59 -13.13 -12.94
CA GLY A 194 15.01 -12.87 -13.19
C GLY A 194 15.27 -11.56 -13.96
N ARG A 195 14.23 -10.74 -14.18
CA ARG A 195 14.35 -9.44 -14.87
C ARG A 195 14.62 -8.27 -13.93
N VAL A 196 14.59 -8.52 -12.63
CA VAL A 196 15.03 -7.62 -11.56
C VAL A 196 16.00 -8.43 -10.71
N ASP A 197 17.23 -7.93 -10.56
CA ASP A 197 18.32 -8.60 -9.84
C ASP A 197 18.43 -8.16 -8.38
N LEU A 198 18.00 -6.93 -8.10
CA LEU A 198 18.01 -6.29 -6.81
C LEU A 198 16.75 -5.43 -6.64
N ALA A 199 16.12 -5.52 -5.48
CA ALA A 199 15.11 -4.56 -5.06
C ALA A 199 15.25 -4.22 -3.58
N ILE A 200 14.92 -2.99 -3.23
CA ILE A 200 14.96 -2.51 -1.85
C ILE A 200 13.57 -1.98 -1.49
N THR A 201 13.01 -2.47 -0.40
CA THR A 201 11.75 -1.98 0.17
C THR A 201 11.94 -1.61 1.64
N HIS A 202 10.98 -0.90 2.22
CA HIS A 202 10.87 -0.87 3.68
C HIS A 202 10.48 -2.26 4.19
N ALA A 203 10.88 -2.59 5.41
CA ALA A 203 10.30 -3.73 6.12
C ALA A 203 8.86 -3.39 6.55
N PRO A 204 7.93 -4.36 6.59
CA PRO A 204 6.56 -4.12 7.05
C PRO A 204 6.53 -3.38 8.40
N GLY A 205 5.68 -2.34 8.51
CA GLY A 205 5.58 -1.50 9.71
C GLY A 205 6.65 -0.42 9.88
N HIS A 206 7.67 -0.37 9.01
CA HIS A 206 8.80 0.55 9.09
C HIS A 206 8.82 1.53 7.91
N MET A 207 7.65 2.14 7.63
CA MET A 207 7.46 3.06 6.51
C MET A 207 8.29 4.35 6.65
N PHE A 208 8.49 5.03 5.53
CA PHE A 208 9.01 6.39 5.49
C PHE A 208 7.98 7.39 6.02
N ILE A 209 8.38 8.22 6.99
CA ILE A 209 7.55 9.30 7.52
C ILE A 209 7.93 10.57 6.76
N ALA A 210 6.95 11.20 6.12
CA ALA A 210 7.12 12.41 5.32
C ALA A 210 6.78 13.68 6.12
N ASP A 211 7.19 14.85 5.61
CA ASP A 211 6.84 16.17 6.17
C ASP A 211 5.45 16.66 5.73
N VAL A 212 4.87 16.03 4.70
CA VAL A 212 3.55 16.36 4.15
C VAL A 212 2.43 15.74 5.00
N LEU A 213 1.34 16.49 5.17
CA LEU A 213 0.18 16.04 5.94
C LEU A 213 -0.76 15.22 5.06
N ASN A 214 -1.55 14.34 5.69
CA ASN A 214 -2.60 13.59 4.98
C ASN A 214 -3.59 14.52 4.26
N ALA A 215 -3.91 15.66 4.89
CA ALA A 215 -4.82 16.67 4.33
C ALA A 215 -4.33 17.21 2.97
N ASP A 216 -3.02 17.32 2.76
CA ASP A 216 -2.43 17.80 1.50
C ASP A 216 -2.70 16.85 0.32
N PHE A 217 -3.13 15.61 0.59
CA PHE A 217 -3.49 14.62 -0.42
C PHE A 217 -4.99 14.55 -0.72
N ALA A 218 -5.84 15.20 0.07
CA ALA A 218 -7.26 15.29 -0.19
C ALA A 218 -7.51 16.31 -1.31
N ARG A 219 -8.22 15.92 -2.38
CA ARG A 219 -8.72 16.90 -3.34
C ARG A 219 -9.85 17.72 -2.70
N GLY A 220 -9.69 19.04 -2.58
CA GLY A 220 -10.79 19.97 -2.28
C GLY A 220 -10.64 20.94 -1.12
N GLU A 221 -9.43 21.22 -0.62
CA GLU A 221 -9.17 22.34 0.31
C GLU A 221 -8.32 23.46 -0.34
N ASP A 222 -8.75 23.93 -1.52
CA ASP A 222 -8.41 25.25 -2.08
C ASP A 222 -9.68 26.10 -2.22
#